data_AF-A0AAU4ZC23-F1
#
_entry.id   AF-A0AAU4ZC23-F1
#
_cell.length_a   1.000
_cell.length_b   1.000
_cell.length_c   1.000
_cell.angle_alpha   90.00
_cell.angle_beta   90.00
_cell.angle_gamma   90.00
#
_symmetry.space_group_name_H-M   'P 1'
#
loop_
_entity.id
_entity.type
_entity.pdbx_description
1 polymer ?
#
loop_
_entity_poly.entity_id
_entity_poly.type
_entity_poly.pdbx_seq_one_letter_code
_entity_poly.pdbx_strand_id
1 'polypeptide(L)'
;MATFRSGFTLWQMVSGARELTEHPSVLERIDVVLRIMGPAFGGTGYGKGRPLVNALEDVAQESLLLGDFALAQRFQRFAAYAGGELFLEILENYYDEEARHRSEEGMRRMVAIGADRVVAVLDALSKDNPEATVADARDLFRGIALSVDHMGLGTGEGGIRLPTRERRRLQQYGHMELVLRNLPRPASTEAARTVGDFLADADAGLLAQLLELKARRAGLDALRVVVEDGTSSESALHARLKNQEWIFGGAYVAELARRQYTSDTILDIPLLRGDGSLHVVELKRANIKDLVIRRSGHLMLGAAAHHAVSQAQNYLRTMDENREAILAHHGVDTRRASATVVIGHPRYVSGGLASQEIAETLRTYNTHAARIEVITYETLLESAARMLALASAQQDPADRTEEPTV
;
A
#
# COMPACT_ATOMS: atom_id res chain seq x y z
N MET A 1 11.46 9.23 -19.91
CA MET A 1 11.12 10.68 -19.84
C MET A 1 9.99 10.83 -18.83
N ALA A 2 10.13 11.72 -17.85
CA ALA A 2 9.08 11.95 -16.86
C ALA A 2 7.87 12.65 -17.52
N THR A 3 6.68 12.08 -17.38
CA THR A 3 5.45 12.59 -17.97
C THR A 3 4.74 13.48 -16.97
N PHE A 4 4.98 14.79 -17.05
CA PHE A 4 4.33 15.75 -16.17
C PHE A 4 2.92 16.11 -16.66
N ARG A 5 1.98 16.25 -15.73
CA ARG A 5 0.55 16.48 -15.99
C ARG A 5 0.10 17.79 -15.34
N SER A 6 -0.86 18.44 -15.99
CA SER A 6 -1.52 19.66 -15.52
C SER A 6 -2.81 19.81 -16.32
N GLY A 7 -3.85 20.40 -15.74
CA GLY A 7 -5.10 20.61 -16.46
C GLY A 7 -6.11 21.42 -15.66
N PHE A 8 -7.23 21.74 -16.32
CA PHE A 8 -8.31 22.53 -15.74
C PHE A 8 -8.87 21.90 -14.45
N THR A 9 -9.07 20.57 -14.45
CA THR A 9 -9.58 19.85 -13.28
C THR A 9 -8.66 20.00 -12.07
N LEU A 10 -7.34 19.84 -12.25
CA LEU A 10 -6.38 20.07 -11.17
C LEU A 10 -6.42 21.53 -10.70
N TRP A 11 -6.57 22.48 -11.62
CA TRP A 11 -6.67 23.91 -11.29
C TRP A 11 -7.90 24.20 -10.44
N GLN A 12 -9.06 23.62 -10.78
CA GLN A 12 -10.29 23.73 -9.99
C GLN A 12 -10.12 23.13 -8.59
N MET A 13 -9.50 21.95 -8.49
CA MET A 13 -9.23 21.29 -7.20
C MET A 13 -8.27 22.09 -6.32
N VAL A 14 -7.22 22.70 -6.89
CA VAL A 14 -6.31 23.59 -6.16
C VAL A 14 -7.04 24.87 -5.74
N SER A 15 -7.87 25.44 -6.60
CA SER A 15 -8.66 26.64 -6.28
C SER A 15 -9.65 26.37 -5.15
N GLY A 16 -10.35 25.23 -5.18
CA GLY A 16 -11.24 24.82 -4.08
C GLY A 16 -10.46 24.51 -2.79
N ALA A 17 -9.25 23.95 -2.88
CA ALA A 17 -8.41 23.72 -1.70
C ALA A 17 -7.91 25.02 -1.06
N ARG A 18 -7.73 26.09 -1.83
CA ARG A 18 -7.40 27.44 -1.32
C ARG A 18 -8.44 27.97 -0.35
N GLU A 19 -9.72 27.65 -0.56
CA GLU A 19 -10.83 28.10 0.28
C GLU A 19 -10.91 27.36 1.62
N LEU A 20 -10.14 26.27 1.79
CA LEU A 20 -10.17 25.43 3.00
C LEU A 20 -9.18 25.88 4.08
N THR A 21 -8.40 26.93 3.85
CA THR A 21 -7.37 27.38 4.80
C THR A 21 -7.37 28.90 4.94
N GLU A 22 -7.16 29.38 6.16
CA GLU A 22 -7.00 30.81 6.48
C GLU A 22 -5.54 31.17 6.78
N HIS A 23 -4.62 30.18 6.78
CA HIS A 23 -3.23 30.39 7.14
C HIS A 23 -2.50 31.20 6.06
N PRO A 24 -1.96 32.39 6.38
CA PRO A 24 -1.38 33.28 5.37
C PRO A 24 -0.21 32.67 4.59
N SER A 25 0.67 31.89 5.25
CA SER A 25 1.81 31.25 4.59
C SER A 25 1.39 30.12 3.64
N VAL A 26 0.34 29.38 3.97
CA VAL A 26 -0.22 28.34 3.10
C VAL A 26 -0.92 28.98 1.90
N LEU A 27 -1.72 30.03 2.12
CA LEU A 27 -2.40 30.77 1.07
C LEU A 27 -1.41 31.35 0.04
N GLU A 28 -0.31 31.94 0.50
CA GLU A 28 0.74 32.46 -0.38
C GLU A 28 1.31 31.37 -1.29
N ARG A 29 1.58 30.18 -0.75
CA ARG A 29 2.10 29.04 -1.52
C ARG A 29 1.06 28.47 -2.49
N ILE A 30 -0.21 28.42 -2.11
CA ILE A 30 -1.31 28.03 -3.01
C ILE A 30 -1.43 29.04 -4.17
N ASP A 31 -1.29 30.33 -3.89
CA ASP A 31 -1.32 31.39 -4.90
C ASP A 31 -0.13 31.26 -5.88
N VAL A 32 1.03 30.79 -5.42
CA VAL A 32 2.17 30.44 -6.28
C VAL A 32 1.81 29.26 -7.19
N VAL A 33 1.19 28.20 -6.67
CA VAL A 33 0.71 27.07 -7.49
C VAL A 33 -0.26 27.56 -8.57
N LEU A 34 -1.28 28.35 -8.19
CA LEU A 34 -2.27 28.86 -9.13
C LEU A 34 -1.65 29.78 -10.19
N ARG A 35 -0.63 30.56 -9.83
CA ARG A 35 0.14 31.39 -10.77
C ARG A 35 0.99 30.55 -11.72
N ILE A 36 1.58 29.44 -11.25
CA ILE A 36 2.26 28.48 -12.13
C ILE A 36 1.25 27.83 -13.08
N MET A 37 0.04 27.56 -12.61
CA MET A 37 -1.02 26.95 -13.41
C MET A 37 -1.74 27.93 -14.37
N GLY A 38 -1.57 29.25 -14.25
CA GLY A 38 -2.33 30.28 -14.99
C GLY A 38 -1.51 31.45 -15.57
N PRO A 39 -2.08 32.24 -16.52
CA PRO A 39 -3.41 32.83 -16.37
C PRO A 39 -4.38 32.52 -17.53
N ALA A 40 -5.67 32.69 -17.26
CA ALA A 40 -6.81 32.43 -18.15
C ALA A 40 -6.89 33.30 -19.45
N PHE A 41 -5.79 33.83 -20.01
CA PHE A 41 -5.82 34.72 -21.19
C PHE A 41 -4.61 34.51 -22.14
N GLY A 42 -4.69 33.49 -23.02
CA GLY A 42 -4.01 33.55 -24.33
C GLY A 42 -2.62 32.89 -24.49
N GLY A 43 -2.10 32.15 -23.51
CA GLY A 43 -0.88 31.31 -23.67
C GLY A 43 -1.21 29.82 -23.79
N THR A 44 -0.54 29.09 -24.69
CA THR A 44 -0.94 27.73 -25.14
C THR A 44 -0.64 26.57 -24.17
N GLY A 45 -0.84 26.73 -22.85
CA GLY A 45 -0.84 25.58 -21.93
C GLY A 45 -0.75 25.94 -20.44
N TYR A 46 -1.40 25.12 -19.61
CA TYR A 46 -1.17 25.08 -18.16
C TYR A 46 0.32 24.87 -17.87
N GLY A 47 0.89 25.59 -16.89
CA GLY A 47 2.24 25.33 -16.44
C GLY A 47 2.37 23.87 -16.01
N LYS A 48 3.36 23.18 -16.55
CA LYS A 48 3.62 21.75 -16.35
C LYS A 48 5.09 21.54 -16.05
N GLY A 49 5.43 20.38 -15.49
CA GLY A 49 6.81 20.05 -15.20
C GLY A 49 7.13 20.04 -13.72
N ARG A 50 8.42 19.86 -13.43
CA ARG A 50 8.96 19.88 -12.07
C ARG A 50 8.58 21.13 -11.24
N PRO A 51 8.50 22.35 -11.81
CA PRO A 51 8.08 23.52 -11.04
C PRO A 51 6.68 23.41 -10.43
N LEU A 52 5.71 22.84 -11.15
CA LEU A 52 4.37 22.62 -10.63
C LEU A 52 4.36 21.58 -9.50
N VAL A 53 5.08 20.47 -9.70
CA VAL A 53 5.19 19.41 -8.68
C VAL A 53 5.82 19.96 -7.40
N ASN A 54 6.94 20.66 -7.51
CA ASN A 54 7.62 21.25 -6.35
C ASN A 54 6.70 22.24 -5.62
N ALA A 55 5.99 23.12 -6.33
CA ALA A 55 5.09 24.08 -5.69
C ALA A 55 3.91 23.39 -4.96
N LEU A 56 3.40 22.28 -5.49
CA LEU A 56 2.38 21.47 -4.82
C LEU A 56 2.95 20.76 -3.58
N GLU A 57 4.17 20.22 -3.66
CA GLU A 57 4.89 19.63 -2.51
C GLU A 57 5.16 20.68 -1.41
N ASP A 58 5.51 21.91 -1.79
CA ASP A 58 5.76 23.03 -0.88
C ASP A 58 4.51 23.40 -0.08
N VAL A 59 3.32 23.42 -0.71
CA VAL A 59 2.05 23.64 0.01
C VAL A 59 1.78 22.51 1.00
N ALA A 60 2.01 21.26 0.58
CA ALA A 60 1.80 20.12 1.46
C ALA A 60 2.72 20.16 2.68
N GLN A 61 3.99 20.51 2.50
CA GLN A 61 4.96 20.62 3.57
C GLN A 61 4.61 21.75 4.56
N GLU A 62 4.23 22.93 4.06
CA GLU A 62 3.79 24.04 4.92
C GLU A 62 2.54 23.66 5.73
N SER A 63 1.59 22.97 5.10
CA SER A 63 0.37 22.50 5.77
C SER A 63 0.68 21.49 6.88
N LEU A 64 1.66 20.58 6.66
CA LEU A 64 2.12 19.65 7.69
C LEU A 64 2.75 20.36 8.89
N LEU A 65 3.58 21.38 8.64
CA LEU A 65 4.25 22.14 9.72
C LEU A 65 3.25 22.86 10.62
N LEU A 66 2.11 23.26 10.08
CA LEU A 66 1.01 23.91 10.79
C LEU A 66 -0.02 22.92 11.37
N GLY A 67 0.16 21.61 11.14
CA GLY A 67 -0.72 20.56 11.64
C GLY A 67 -2.00 20.33 10.83
N ASP A 68 -2.12 20.91 9.63
CA ASP A 68 -3.24 20.67 8.71
C ASP A 68 -2.95 19.45 7.82
N PHE A 69 -3.10 18.27 8.42
CA PHE A 69 -2.81 16.98 7.77
C PHE A 69 -3.75 16.69 6.59
N ALA A 70 -4.99 17.16 6.64
CA ALA A 70 -5.97 16.92 5.58
C ALA A 70 -5.61 17.71 4.31
N LEU A 71 -5.23 18.98 4.47
CA LEU A 71 -4.77 19.81 3.37
C LEU A 71 -3.42 19.33 2.82
N ALA A 72 -2.50 18.93 3.72
CA ALA A 72 -1.23 18.34 3.32
C ALA A 72 -1.40 17.11 2.43
N GLN A 73 -2.23 16.15 2.85
CA GLN A 73 -2.48 14.92 2.08
C GLN A 73 -3.12 15.23 0.73
N ARG A 74 -4.01 16.23 0.66
CA ARG A 74 -4.62 16.69 -0.59
C ARG A 74 -3.58 17.20 -1.57
N PHE A 75 -2.68 18.08 -1.14
CA PHE A 75 -1.63 18.63 -2.00
C PHE A 75 -0.54 17.60 -2.38
N GLN A 76 -0.25 16.61 -1.53
CA GLN A 76 0.60 15.47 -1.90
C GLN A 76 0.00 14.67 -3.07
N ARG A 77 -1.31 14.41 -3.05
CA ARG A 77 -1.99 13.70 -4.14
C ARG A 77 -2.01 14.52 -5.44
N PHE A 78 -2.17 15.85 -5.33
CA PHE A 78 -2.04 16.75 -6.47
C PHE A 78 -0.63 16.70 -7.08
N ALA A 79 0.41 16.72 -6.24
CA ALA A 79 1.79 16.58 -6.68
C ALA A 79 2.05 15.23 -7.37
N ALA A 80 1.56 14.13 -6.80
CA ALA A 80 1.67 12.80 -7.39
C ALA A 80 0.99 12.71 -8.76
N TYR A 81 -0.19 13.31 -8.93
CA TYR A 81 -0.83 13.41 -10.24
C TYR A 81 0.00 14.25 -11.22
N ALA A 82 0.44 15.43 -10.80
CA ALA A 82 1.25 16.33 -11.64
C ALA A 82 2.60 15.70 -12.03
N GLY A 83 3.16 14.84 -11.17
CA GLY A 83 4.36 14.04 -11.42
C GLY A 83 4.15 12.81 -12.32
N GLY A 84 2.90 12.47 -12.60
CA GLY A 84 2.53 11.30 -13.42
C GLY A 84 2.43 9.98 -12.66
N GLU A 85 2.54 10.01 -11.33
CA GLU A 85 2.45 8.85 -10.44
C GLU A 85 0.99 8.48 -10.11
N LEU A 86 0.08 9.45 -10.16
CA LEU A 86 -1.35 9.27 -9.90
C LEU A 86 -2.18 9.58 -11.16
N PHE A 87 -3.29 8.87 -11.34
CA PHE A 87 -4.27 9.12 -12.40
C PHE A 87 -5.28 10.21 -12.00
N LEU A 88 -5.83 10.94 -12.97
CA LEU A 88 -6.74 12.06 -12.70
C LEU A 88 -8.02 11.56 -12.03
N GLU A 89 -8.50 10.41 -12.48
CA GLU A 89 -9.72 9.76 -12.01
C GLU A 89 -9.67 9.45 -10.51
N ILE A 90 -8.47 9.21 -9.96
CA ILE A 90 -8.29 9.02 -8.52
C ILE A 90 -8.53 10.35 -7.80
N LEU A 91 -7.95 11.46 -8.29
CA LEU A 91 -8.21 12.78 -7.70
C LEU A 91 -9.67 13.18 -7.80
N GLU A 92 -10.30 12.94 -8.95
CA GLU A 92 -11.72 13.22 -9.18
C GLU A 92 -12.58 12.45 -8.18
N ASN A 93 -12.32 11.17 -7.93
CA ASN A 93 -13.07 10.40 -6.93
C ASN A 93 -12.91 10.92 -5.50
N TYR A 94 -11.77 11.53 -5.16
CA TYR A 94 -11.53 12.06 -3.81
C TYR A 94 -12.08 13.48 -3.62
N TYR A 95 -12.05 14.31 -4.66
CA TYR A 95 -12.21 15.76 -4.52
C TYR A 95 -13.25 16.39 -5.44
N ASP A 96 -13.84 15.63 -6.37
CA ASP A 96 -14.97 16.05 -7.20
C ASP A 96 -16.16 15.12 -6.91
N GLU A 97 -17.11 15.63 -6.14
CA GLU A 97 -18.30 14.89 -5.71
C GLU A 97 -19.18 14.45 -6.88
N GLU A 98 -19.31 15.28 -7.93
CA GLU A 98 -20.05 14.89 -9.12
C GLU A 98 -19.32 13.80 -9.90
N ALA A 99 -17.99 13.87 -10.01
CA ALA A 99 -17.22 12.83 -10.67
C ALA A 99 -17.28 11.51 -9.90
N ARG A 100 -17.21 11.55 -8.57
CA ARG A 100 -17.43 10.40 -7.69
C ARG A 100 -18.82 9.80 -7.92
N HIS A 101 -19.88 10.61 -7.88
CA HIS A 101 -21.24 10.12 -8.16
C HIS A 101 -21.39 9.51 -9.56
N ARG A 102 -20.81 10.14 -10.60
CA ARG A 102 -20.81 9.59 -11.96
C ARG A 102 -20.04 8.27 -12.07
N SER A 103 -18.94 8.13 -11.32
CA SER A 103 -18.15 6.91 -11.24
C SER A 103 -18.91 5.78 -10.53
N GLU A 104 -19.53 6.09 -9.38
CA GLU A 104 -20.38 5.17 -8.63
C GLU A 104 -21.61 4.73 -9.44
N GLU A 105 -22.31 5.65 -10.10
CA GLU A 105 -23.44 5.34 -10.97
C GLU A 105 -23.00 4.46 -12.16
N GLY A 106 -21.85 4.76 -12.75
CA GLY A 106 -21.25 3.95 -13.79
C GLY A 106 -20.92 2.53 -13.32
N MET A 107 -20.35 2.38 -12.13
CA MET A 107 -20.04 1.08 -11.53
C MET A 107 -21.31 0.29 -11.19
N ARG A 108 -22.31 0.95 -10.58
CA ARG A 108 -23.63 0.34 -10.31
C ARG A 108 -24.28 -0.15 -11.60
N ARG A 109 -24.24 0.63 -12.68
CA ARG A 109 -24.77 0.24 -13.98
C ARG A 109 -24.00 -0.94 -14.59
N MET A 110 -22.67 -0.95 -14.49
CA MET A 110 -21.86 -2.08 -14.97
C MET A 110 -22.13 -3.37 -14.20
N VAL A 111 -22.28 -3.28 -12.88
CA VAL A 111 -22.65 -4.42 -12.04
C VAL A 111 -24.06 -4.91 -12.39
N ALA A 112 -25.03 -4.00 -12.56
CA ALA A 112 -26.38 -4.36 -12.97
C ALA A 112 -26.42 -5.07 -14.33
N ILE A 113 -25.71 -4.55 -15.35
CA ILE A 113 -25.60 -5.20 -16.66
C ILE A 113 -24.95 -6.59 -16.54
N GLY A 114 -23.92 -6.72 -15.71
CA GLY A 114 -23.28 -8.01 -15.44
C GLY A 114 -24.23 -9.00 -14.78
N ALA A 115 -24.99 -8.56 -13.77
CA ALA A 115 -25.97 -9.37 -13.05
C ALA A 115 -27.13 -9.80 -13.96
N ASP A 116 -27.72 -8.88 -14.72
CA ASP A 116 -28.79 -9.18 -15.68
C ASP A 116 -28.32 -10.21 -16.72
N ARG A 117 -27.05 -10.12 -17.15
CA ARG A 117 -26.48 -11.07 -18.10
C ARG A 117 -26.25 -12.44 -17.47
N VAL A 118 -25.78 -12.49 -16.23
CA VAL A 118 -25.64 -13.73 -15.44
C VAL A 118 -26.99 -14.42 -15.31
N VAL A 119 -28.05 -13.67 -14.96
CA VAL A 119 -29.42 -14.18 -14.87
C VAL A 119 -29.89 -14.74 -16.22
N ALA A 120 -29.74 -13.98 -17.31
CA ALA A 120 -30.15 -14.44 -18.63
C ALA A 120 -29.40 -15.71 -19.10
N VAL A 121 -28.12 -15.85 -18.74
CA VAL A 121 -27.32 -17.05 -19.05
C VAL A 121 -27.78 -18.24 -18.21
N LEU A 122 -28.12 -18.03 -16.94
CA LEU A 122 -28.68 -19.06 -16.08
C LEU A 122 -30.06 -19.49 -16.53
N ASP A 123 -30.93 -18.56 -16.91
CA ASP A 123 -32.27 -18.85 -17.44
C ASP A 123 -32.18 -19.70 -18.73
N ALA A 124 -31.24 -19.37 -19.62
CA ALA A 124 -30.97 -20.16 -20.82
C ALA A 124 -30.46 -21.55 -20.47
N LEU A 125 -29.52 -21.67 -19.52
CA LEU A 125 -28.99 -22.95 -19.07
C LEU A 125 -30.09 -23.83 -18.46
N SER A 126 -30.93 -23.27 -17.60
CA SER A 126 -32.04 -24.00 -16.96
C SER A 126 -33.13 -24.39 -17.96
N LYS A 127 -33.38 -23.59 -18.99
CA LYS A 127 -34.34 -23.91 -20.05
C LYS A 127 -33.83 -25.02 -20.96
N ASP A 128 -32.58 -24.93 -21.39
CA ASP A 128 -31.98 -25.87 -22.34
C ASP A 128 -31.55 -27.17 -21.67
N ASN A 129 -31.25 -27.13 -20.36
CA ASN A 129 -30.89 -28.28 -19.54
C ASN A 129 -31.63 -28.22 -18.19
N PRO A 130 -32.87 -28.74 -18.11
CA PRO A 130 -33.68 -28.69 -16.89
C PRO A 130 -33.05 -29.40 -15.67
N GLU A 131 -32.17 -30.37 -15.92
CA GLU A 131 -31.43 -31.11 -14.90
C GLU A 131 -30.08 -30.45 -14.53
N ALA A 132 -29.80 -29.25 -15.06
CA ALA A 132 -28.55 -28.55 -14.79
C ALA A 132 -28.41 -28.22 -13.30
N THR A 133 -27.26 -28.57 -12.75
CA THR A 133 -26.91 -28.39 -11.35
C THR A 133 -26.18 -27.06 -11.12
N VAL A 134 -26.03 -26.68 -9.86
CA VAL A 134 -25.18 -25.55 -9.45
C VAL A 134 -23.72 -25.73 -9.92
N ALA A 135 -23.26 -26.97 -10.08
CA ALA A 135 -21.92 -27.25 -10.61
C ALA A 135 -21.81 -26.88 -12.10
N ASP A 136 -22.86 -27.12 -12.89
CA ASP A 136 -22.90 -26.80 -14.32
C ASP A 136 -22.93 -25.28 -14.54
N ALA A 137 -23.70 -24.56 -13.73
CA ALA A 137 -23.68 -23.09 -13.71
C ALA A 137 -22.29 -22.54 -13.35
N ARG A 138 -21.65 -23.09 -12.31
CA ARG A 138 -20.30 -22.70 -11.90
C ARG A 138 -19.28 -22.95 -13.00
N ASP A 139 -19.35 -24.10 -13.66
CA ASP A 139 -18.39 -24.49 -14.70
C ASP A 139 -18.61 -23.67 -15.99
N LEU A 140 -19.86 -23.30 -16.31
CA LEU A 140 -20.20 -22.32 -17.35
C LEU A 140 -19.60 -20.94 -17.07
N PHE A 141 -19.78 -20.38 -15.86
CA PHE A 141 -19.19 -19.08 -15.51
C PHE A 141 -17.67 -19.13 -15.45
N ARG A 142 -17.10 -20.25 -15.00
CA ARG A 142 -15.65 -20.46 -15.06
C ARG A 142 -15.17 -20.52 -16.51
N GLY A 143 -15.90 -21.18 -17.42
CA GLY A 143 -15.59 -21.19 -18.84
C GLY A 143 -15.64 -19.79 -19.47
N ILE A 144 -16.66 -18.99 -19.13
CA ILE A 144 -16.76 -17.58 -19.55
C ILE A 144 -15.56 -16.79 -19.03
N ALA A 145 -15.24 -16.94 -17.73
CA ALA A 145 -14.12 -16.25 -17.09
C ALA A 145 -12.75 -16.63 -17.70
N LEU A 146 -12.56 -17.89 -18.09
CA LEU A 146 -11.35 -18.38 -18.76
C LEU A 146 -11.28 -17.96 -20.24
N SER A 147 -12.42 -17.67 -20.87
CA SER A 147 -12.49 -17.22 -22.26
C SER A 147 -12.26 -15.72 -22.43
N VAL A 148 -12.14 -14.97 -21.32
CA VAL A 148 -11.89 -13.51 -21.30
C VAL A 148 -10.57 -13.17 -22.00
N ASP A 149 -9.57 -14.03 -21.89
CA ASP A 149 -8.25 -13.88 -22.51
C ASP A 149 -8.28 -14.05 -24.05
N HIS A 150 -9.43 -14.44 -24.61
CA HIS A 150 -9.67 -14.57 -26.05
C HIS A 150 -10.59 -13.49 -26.59
N MET A 151 -11.02 -12.54 -25.76
CA MET A 151 -11.80 -11.39 -26.19
C MET A 151 -10.88 -10.30 -26.75
N GLY A 152 -10.88 -10.15 -28.07
CA GLY A 152 -10.19 -9.08 -28.79
C GLY A 152 -11.15 -8.02 -29.32
N LEU A 153 -10.63 -6.82 -29.59
CA LEU A 153 -11.34 -5.82 -30.38
C LEU A 153 -11.38 -6.27 -31.84
N GLY A 154 -12.52 -6.84 -32.29
CA GLY A 154 -12.76 -7.27 -33.67
C GLY A 154 -14.02 -6.66 -34.26
N THR A 155 -14.18 -6.74 -35.58
CA THR A 155 -15.38 -6.29 -36.32
C THR A 155 -16.41 -7.41 -36.54
N GLY A 156 -16.30 -8.52 -35.82
CA GLY A 156 -17.12 -9.72 -36.04
C GLY A 156 -18.60 -9.53 -35.67
N GLU A 157 -19.46 -10.32 -36.32
CA GLU A 157 -20.94 -10.29 -36.20
C GLU A 157 -21.48 -10.68 -34.81
N GLY A 158 -20.62 -11.01 -33.85
CA GLY A 158 -20.98 -11.39 -32.47
C GLY A 158 -20.47 -10.47 -31.36
N GLY A 159 -19.88 -9.31 -31.68
CA GLY A 159 -19.29 -8.39 -30.70
C GLY A 159 -20.13 -7.12 -30.42
N ILE A 160 -20.15 -6.65 -29.18
CA ILE A 160 -20.78 -5.37 -28.81
C ILE A 160 -19.87 -4.21 -29.24
N ARG A 161 -20.44 -3.30 -30.04
CA ARG A 161 -19.74 -2.09 -30.47
C ARG A 161 -19.76 -1.05 -29.35
N LEU A 162 -18.69 -1.02 -28.55
CA LEU A 162 -18.57 -0.02 -27.48
C LEU A 162 -18.35 1.38 -28.06
N PRO A 163 -19.01 2.42 -27.51
CA PRO A 163 -18.72 3.81 -27.79
C PRO A 163 -17.23 4.13 -27.55
N THR A 164 -16.67 5.05 -28.35
CA THR A 164 -15.25 5.44 -28.27
C THR A 164 -14.80 5.88 -26.86
N ARG A 165 -15.73 6.43 -26.07
CA ARG A 165 -15.50 6.81 -24.67
C ARG A 165 -15.27 5.60 -23.75
N GLU A 166 -16.03 4.53 -23.93
CA GLU A 166 -15.91 3.29 -23.16
C GLU A 166 -14.69 2.47 -23.62
N ARG A 167 -14.37 2.50 -24.91
CA ARG A 167 -13.12 1.94 -25.44
C ARG A 167 -11.87 2.61 -24.85
N ARG A 168 -11.88 3.94 -24.69
CA ARG A 168 -10.79 4.68 -24.02
C ARG A 168 -10.69 4.35 -22.54
N ARG A 169 -11.80 4.20 -21.82
CA ARG A 169 -11.81 3.75 -20.42
C ARG A 169 -11.22 2.35 -20.27
N LEU A 170 -11.60 1.41 -21.14
CA LEU A 170 -11.00 0.06 -21.17
C LEU A 170 -9.51 0.08 -21.53
N GLN A 171 -9.07 0.99 -22.41
CA GLN A 171 -7.65 1.21 -22.71
C GLN A 171 -6.88 1.88 -21.56
N GLN A 172 -7.53 2.72 -20.74
CA GLN A 172 -6.95 3.24 -19.49
C GLN A 172 -6.81 2.13 -18.43
N TYR A 173 -7.71 1.15 -18.44
CA TYR A 173 -7.52 -0.14 -17.75
C TYR A 173 -6.52 -1.08 -18.46
N GLY A 174 -5.81 -0.64 -19.50
CA GLY A 174 -4.66 -1.33 -20.12
C GLY A 174 -3.41 -1.42 -19.23
N HIS A 175 -3.55 -1.01 -17.97
CA HIS A 175 -2.65 -1.33 -16.85
C HIS A 175 -3.41 -1.91 -15.64
N MET A 176 -4.58 -2.50 -15.89
CA MET A 176 -5.24 -3.39 -14.95
C MET A 176 -4.75 -4.80 -15.27
N GLU A 177 -3.58 -5.12 -14.71
CA GLU A 177 -3.20 -6.51 -14.51
C GLU A 177 -4.20 -7.08 -13.50
N LEU A 178 -5.27 -7.71 -13.99
CA LEU A 178 -6.25 -8.35 -13.12
C LEU A 178 -5.65 -9.67 -12.63
N VAL A 179 -4.84 -9.56 -11.59
CA VAL A 179 -4.22 -10.71 -10.90
C VAL A 179 -5.31 -11.41 -10.09
N LEU A 180 -5.88 -12.48 -10.64
CA LEU A 180 -6.59 -13.48 -9.85
C LEU A 180 -5.56 -14.43 -9.24
N ARG A 181 -5.25 -14.24 -7.94
CA ARG A 181 -4.64 -15.28 -7.12
C ARG A 181 -5.44 -15.48 -5.84
N ASN A 182 -5.83 -16.73 -5.64
CA ASN A 182 -6.25 -17.37 -4.39
C ASN A 182 -7.14 -16.53 -3.46
N LEU A 183 -8.45 -16.52 -3.72
CA LEU A 183 -9.43 -16.24 -2.68
C LEU A 183 -9.86 -17.57 -2.04
N PRO A 184 -9.94 -17.66 -0.69
CA PRO A 184 -10.48 -18.84 -0.03
C PRO A 184 -11.92 -19.08 -0.47
N ARG A 185 -12.26 -20.34 -0.74
CA ARG A 185 -13.66 -20.78 -0.85
C ARG A 185 -14.35 -20.51 0.50
N PRO A 186 -15.55 -19.92 0.56
CA PRO A 186 -16.33 -19.92 1.78
C PRO A 186 -16.58 -21.37 2.23
N ALA A 187 -16.41 -21.63 3.54
CA ALA A 187 -16.42 -22.98 4.11
C ALA A 187 -17.81 -23.65 4.09
N SER A 188 -18.89 -22.90 3.79
CA SER A 188 -20.24 -23.43 3.61
C SER A 188 -21.13 -22.50 2.78
N THR A 189 -22.25 -23.05 2.29
CA THR A 189 -23.36 -22.33 1.63
C THR A 189 -24.02 -21.30 2.55
N GLU A 190 -23.95 -21.51 3.86
CA GLU A 190 -24.47 -20.61 4.89
C GLU A 190 -23.60 -19.35 4.98
N ALA A 191 -22.26 -19.51 5.00
CA ALA A 191 -21.32 -18.38 4.99
C ALA A 191 -21.44 -17.52 3.72
N ALA A 192 -21.79 -18.11 2.58
CA ALA A 192 -22.03 -17.38 1.34
C ALA A 192 -23.33 -16.55 1.37
N ARG A 193 -24.38 -17.04 2.06
CA ARG A 193 -25.62 -16.29 2.29
C ARG A 193 -25.44 -15.19 3.32
N THR A 194 -24.75 -15.48 4.42
CA THR A 194 -24.42 -14.47 5.44
C THR A 194 -23.61 -13.32 4.84
N VAL A 195 -22.64 -13.59 3.96
CA VAL A 195 -21.91 -12.55 3.22
C VAL A 195 -22.82 -11.80 2.22
N GLY A 196 -23.75 -12.50 1.55
CA GLY A 196 -24.70 -11.88 0.63
C GLY A 196 -25.70 -10.93 1.31
N ASP A 197 -26.23 -11.32 2.46
CA ASP A 197 -27.15 -10.51 3.27
C ASP A 197 -26.42 -9.33 3.94
N PHE A 198 -25.16 -9.54 4.37
CA PHE A 198 -24.32 -8.48 4.94
C PHE A 198 -23.88 -7.44 3.89
N LEU A 199 -23.66 -7.85 2.63
CA LEU A 199 -23.31 -6.94 1.52
C LEU A 199 -24.50 -6.09 1.03
N ALA A 200 -25.73 -6.49 1.32
CA ALA A 200 -26.92 -5.71 1.00
C ALA A 200 -27.09 -4.47 1.91
N ASP A 201 -26.55 -4.53 3.14
CA ASP A 201 -26.64 -3.48 4.17
C ASP A 201 -25.27 -2.89 4.60
N ALA A 202 -24.15 -3.36 4.04
CA ALA A 202 -22.82 -2.93 4.47
C ALA A 202 -22.46 -1.50 4.01
N ASP A 203 -22.06 -0.69 4.99
CA ASP A 203 -21.31 0.55 4.80
C ASP A 203 -20.05 0.28 3.95
N ALA A 204 -19.84 1.06 2.88
CA ALA A 204 -18.68 0.95 2.00
C ALA A 204 -17.35 1.01 2.78
N GLY A 205 -17.33 1.68 3.94
CA GLY A 205 -16.19 1.68 4.86
C GLY A 205 -15.85 0.29 5.42
N LEU A 206 -16.83 -0.53 5.74
CA LEU A 206 -16.63 -1.89 6.25
C LEU A 206 -16.11 -2.83 5.16
N LEU A 207 -16.62 -2.71 3.93
CA LEU A 207 -16.12 -3.47 2.79
C LEU A 207 -14.66 -3.11 2.48
N ALA A 208 -14.30 -1.82 2.51
CA ALA A 208 -12.93 -1.38 2.31
C ALA A 208 -11.97 -1.96 3.36
N GLN A 209 -12.37 -1.98 4.63
CA GLN A 209 -11.59 -2.57 5.72
C GLN A 209 -11.39 -4.08 5.55
N LEU A 210 -12.42 -4.82 5.13
CA LEU A 210 -12.31 -6.26 4.87
C LEU A 210 -11.39 -6.56 3.68
N LEU A 211 -11.47 -5.77 2.61
CA LEU A 211 -10.58 -5.89 1.45
C LEU A 211 -9.12 -5.59 1.84
N GLU A 212 -8.90 -4.55 2.64
CA GLU A 212 -7.58 -4.21 3.15
C GLU A 212 -7.01 -5.32 4.02
N LEU A 213 -7.78 -5.83 4.99
CA LEU A 213 -7.38 -6.95 5.85
C LEU A 213 -6.99 -8.18 5.03
N LYS A 214 -7.77 -8.49 4.00
CA LYS A 214 -7.50 -9.61 3.08
C LYS A 214 -6.22 -9.40 2.26
N ALA A 215 -6.00 -8.19 1.75
CA ALA A 215 -4.80 -7.83 1.03
C ALA A 215 -3.55 -7.95 1.92
N ARG A 216 -3.62 -7.45 3.17
CA ARG A 216 -2.55 -7.59 4.17
C ARG A 216 -2.24 -9.06 4.48
N ARG A 217 -3.27 -9.90 4.61
CA ARG A 217 -3.07 -11.34 4.83
C ARG A 217 -2.35 -12.00 3.65
N ALA A 218 -2.78 -11.73 2.42
CA ALA A 218 -2.15 -12.25 1.23
C ALA A 218 -0.69 -11.76 1.08
N GLY A 219 -0.42 -10.51 1.44
CA GLY A 219 0.94 -9.95 1.48
C GLY A 219 1.84 -10.69 2.48
N LEU A 220 1.33 -10.98 3.69
CA LEU A 220 2.05 -11.71 4.72
C LEU A 220 2.36 -13.15 4.31
N ASP A 221 1.40 -13.83 3.68
CA ASP A 221 1.59 -15.19 3.17
C ASP A 221 2.64 -15.22 2.05
N ALA A 222 2.61 -14.23 1.15
CA ALA A 222 3.60 -14.10 0.08
C ALA A 222 5.02 -13.81 0.62
N LEU A 223 5.14 -12.98 1.66
CA LEU A 223 6.41 -12.73 2.32
C LEU A 223 6.94 -14.00 2.98
N ARG A 224 6.08 -14.75 3.68
CA ARG A 224 6.45 -16.03 4.30
C ARG A 224 7.05 -16.99 3.28
N VAL A 225 6.43 -17.16 2.12
CA VAL A 225 6.97 -18.03 1.05
C VAL A 225 8.40 -17.65 0.66
N VAL A 226 8.69 -16.35 0.51
CA VAL A 226 10.04 -15.89 0.14
C VAL A 226 11.04 -16.04 1.29
N VAL A 227 10.62 -15.78 2.53
CA VAL A 227 11.45 -15.98 3.72
C VAL A 227 11.83 -17.45 3.92
N GLU A 228 10.91 -18.38 3.60
CA GLU A 228 11.10 -19.82 3.74
C GLU A 228 11.88 -20.46 2.57
N ASP A 229 12.04 -19.75 1.46
CA ASP A 229 12.97 -20.12 0.40
C ASP A 229 14.40 -19.72 0.78
N GLY A 230 15.22 -20.74 1.09
CA GLY A 230 16.61 -20.56 1.49
C GLY A 230 17.52 -20.00 0.40
N THR A 231 17.06 -19.89 -0.84
CA THR A 231 17.78 -19.28 -1.96
C THR A 231 17.40 -17.82 -2.21
N SER A 232 16.39 -17.30 -1.50
CA SER A 232 15.91 -15.93 -1.64
C SER A 232 17.01 -14.89 -1.41
N SER A 233 17.08 -13.94 -2.33
CA SER A 233 17.96 -12.78 -2.23
C SER A 233 17.33 -11.66 -1.38
N GLU A 234 18.15 -10.69 -0.96
CA GLU A 234 17.69 -9.47 -0.28
C GLU A 234 16.72 -8.69 -1.18
N SER A 235 16.97 -8.62 -2.48
CA SER A 235 16.07 -7.96 -3.43
C SER A 235 14.70 -8.66 -3.53
N ALA A 236 14.65 -9.99 -3.42
CA ALA A 236 13.39 -10.73 -3.40
C ALA A 236 12.59 -10.43 -2.12
N LEU A 237 13.27 -10.32 -0.97
CA LEU A 237 12.67 -9.95 0.31
C LEU A 237 12.17 -8.49 0.28
N HIS A 238 13.00 -7.57 -0.23
CA HIS A 238 12.65 -6.16 -0.43
C HIS A 238 11.40 -6.01 -1.30
N ALA A 239 11.32 -6.72 -2.44
CA ALA A 239 10.18 -6.67 -3.34
C ALA A 239 8.87 -7.14 -2.69
N ARG A 240 8.93 -8.00 -1.66
CA ARG A 240 7.75 -8.43 -0.90
C ARG A 240 7.35 -7.48 0.22
N LEU A 241 8.31 -6.75 0.78
CA LEU A 241 8.09 -5.80 1.86
C LEU A 241 7.73 -4.40 1.38
N LYS A 242 8.03 -4.07 0.12
CA LYS A 242 7.68 -2.78 -0.48
C LYS A 242 6.16 -2.53 -0.42
N ASN A 243 5.77 -1.34 0.03
CA ASN A 243 4.38 -0.92 0.24
C ASN A 243 3.61 -1.80 1.25
N GLN A 244 4.32 -2.37 2.23
CA GLN A 244 3.74 -3.16 3.32
C GLN A 244 4.17 -2.59 4.67
N GLU A 245 4.16 -1.27 4.84
CA GLU A 245 4.63 -0.56 6.05
C GLU A 245 3.94 -1.06 7.33
N TRP A 246 2.68 -1.50 7.23
CA TRP A 246 1.92 -2.07 8.34
C TRP A 246 2.57 -3.31 8.95
N ILE A 247 3.40 -4.07 8.22
CA ILE A 247 4.13 -5.25 8.72
C ILE A 247 5.08 -4.87 9.86
N PHE A 248 5.59 -3.64 9.86
CA PHE A 248 6.52 -3.15 10.88
C PHE A 248 5.81 -2.60 12.12
N GLY A 249 4.48 -2.46 12.11
CA GLY A 249 3.70 -1.97 13.24
C GLY A 249 2.88 -0.71 12.94
N GLY A 250 2.01 -0.34 13.88
CA GLY A 250 1.18 0.87 13.79
C GLY A 250 1.91 2.19 14.08
N ALA A 251 3.22 2.16 14.33
CA ALA A 251 4.01 3.36 14.60
C ALA A 251 4.39 4.17 13.34
N TYR A 252 4.16 3.58 12.16
CA TYR A 252 4.55 4.14 10.87
C TYR A 252 3.32 4.59 10.09
N VAL A 253 3.39 5.77 9.49
CA VAL A 253 2.29 6.40 8.77
C VAL A 253 2.42 6.20 7.26
N ALA A 254 3.65 6.04 6.76
CA ALA A 254 3.91 5.80 5.33
C ALA A 254 5.31 5.23 5.09
N GLU A 255 5.48 4.49 3.99
CA GLU A 255 6.77 4.32 3.32
C GLU A 255 7.07 5.55 2.44
N LEU A 256 8.28 6.09 2.53
CA LEU A 256 8.70 7.23 1.71
C LEU A 256 9.18 6.74 0.35
N ALA A 257 8.63 7.31 -0.74
CA ALA A 257 9.04 6.98 -2.11
C ALA A 257 10.53 7.26 -2.37
N ARG A 258 11.10 8.25 -1.66
CA ARG A 258 12.53 8.60 -1.73
C ARG A 258 13.35 7.70 -0.81
N ARG A 259 14.32 7.01 -1.41
CA ARG A 259 15.28 6.12 -0.73
C ARG A 259 16.66 6.73 -0.50
N GLN A 260 16.96 7.85 -1.16
CA GLN A 260 18.27 8.50 -1.12
C GLN A 260 18.13 9.90 -0.52
N TYR A 261 18.72 10.12 0.66
CA TYR A 261 18.71 11.41 1.38
C TYR A 261 20.08 12.10 1.39
N THR A 262 21.13 11.36 1.05
CA THR A 262 22.49 11.85 0.84
C THR A 262 23.07 11.22 -0.43
N SER A 263 24.12 11.81 -1.00
CA SER A 263 24.70 11.35 -2.28
C SER A 263 25.15 9.89 -2.27
N ASP A 264 25.54 9.38 -1.09
CA ASP A 264 26.28 8.12 -0.99
C ASP A 264 25.48 6.99 -0.32
N THR A 265 24.20 7.22 0.00
CA THR A 265 23.40 6.28 0.78
C THR A 265 22.01 6.06 0.18
N ILE A 266 21.75 4.80 -0.19
CA ILE A 266 20.42 4.32 -0.61
C ILE A 266 19.89 3.42 0.49
N LEU A 267 18.77 3.82 1.09
CA LEU A 267 18.10 3.07 2.14
C LEU A 267 17.27 1.94 1.53
N ASP A 268 17.11 0.84 2.26
CA ASP A 268 16.24 -0.25 1.82
C ASP A 268 14.77 0.15 1.88
N ILE A 269 14.22 0.37 3.09
CA ILE A 269 12.85 0.84 3.26
C ILE A 269 12.83 2.01 4.26
N PRO A 270 12.65 3.25 3.77
CA PRO A 270 12.47 4.42 4.63
C PRO A 270 11.00 4.55 5.05
N LEU A 271 10.74 4.49 6.34
CA LEU A 271 9.42 4.67 6.95
C LEU A 271 9.34 6.03 7.65
N LEU A 272 8.16 6.65 7.61
CA LEU A 272 7.86 7.87 8.36
C LEU A 272 7.04 7.52 9.60
N ARG A 273 7.47 8.00 10.77
CA ARG A 273 6.72 7.87 12.03
C ARG A 273 5.67 8.97 12.16
N GLY A 274 4.71 8.76 13.06
CA GLY A 274 3.65 9.74 13.35
C GLY A 274 4.16 11.10 13.87
N ASP A 275 5.38 11.15 14.40
CA ASP A 275 6.05 12.39 14.83
C ASP A 275 6.90 13.05 13.73
N GLY A 276 6.82 12.55 12.49
CA GLY A 276 7.57 13.06 11.34
C GLY A 276 9.04 12.60 11.28
N SER A 277 9.48 11.75 12.22
CA SER A 277 10.85 11.23 12.20
C SER A 277 11.03 10.05 11.25
N LEU A 278 12.23 9.96 10.65
CA LEU A 278 12.60 8.87 9.76
C LEU A 278 12.89 7.58 10.54
N HIS A 279 12.43 6.45 10.02
CA HIS A 279 12.84 5.13 10.48
C HIS A 279 13.35 4.31 9.30
N VAL A 280 14.54 3.74 9.42
CA VAL A 280 15.20 2.99 8.35
C VAL A 280 15.06 1.51 8.62
N VAL A 281 14.45 0.76 7.71
CA VAL A 281 14.56 -0.69 7.75
C VAL A 281 15.70 -1.10 6.82
N GLU A 282 16.70 -1.77 7.37
CA GLU A 282 17.81 -2.39 6.65
C GLU A 282 17.54 -3.89 6.52
N LEU A 283 17.55 -4.41 5.28
CA LEU A 283 17.23 -5.80 5.02
C LEU A 283 18.51 -6.61 4.79
N LYS A 284 18.51 -7.82 5.34
CA LYS A 284 19.52 -8.84 5.05
C LYS A 284 18.85 -10.15 4.71
N ARG A 285 19.61 -11.11 4.19
CA ARG A 285 19.05 -12.43 3.83
C ARG A 285 18.38 -13.11 5.02
N ALA A 286 17.34 -13.89 4.74
CA ALA A 286 16.72 -14.77 5.72
C ALA A 286 17.61 -15.99 6.03
N ASN A 287 18.30 -16.53 5.04
CA ASN A 287 19.21 -17.66 5.22
C ASN A 287 20.59 -17.21 5.70
N ILE A 288 20.80 -17.22 7.02
CA ILE A 288 22.08 -16.93 7.67
C ILE A 288 22.37 -18.03 8.69
N LYS A 289 23.28 -18.93 8.33
CA LYS A 289 23.67 -20.08 9.15
C LYS A 289 24.29 -19.68 10.48
N ASP A 290 25.13 -18.65 10.44
CA ASP A 290 25.88 -18.17 11.60
C ASP A 290 25.25 -16.88 12.16
N LEU A 291 23.92 -16.78 12.18
CA LEU A 291 23.22 -15.62 12.77
C LEU A 291 23.56 -15.49 14.27
N VAL A 292 23.55 -16.63 14.95
CA VAL A 292 24.00 -16.81 16.33
C VAL A 292 25.08 -17.87 16.33
N ILE A 293 26.18 -17.58 17.00
CA ILE A 293 27.32 -18.48 17.13
C ILE A 293 27.59 -18.77 18.60
N ARG A 294 28.14 -19.96 18.88
CA ARG A 294 28.64 -20.31 20.20
C ARG A 294 30.16 -20.15 20.22
N ARG A 295 30.66 -19.23 21.05
CA ARG A 295 32.11 -19.00 21.22
C ARG A 295 32.47 -19.15 22.70
N SER A 296 33.38 -20.07 22.98
CA SER A 296 33.82 -20.38 24.36
C SER A 296 32.65 -20.69 25.31
N GLY A 297 31.64 -21.41 24.83
CA GLY A 297 30.44 -21.79 25.60
C GLY A 297 29.31 -20.76 25.59
N HIS A 298 29.58 -19.50 25.25
CA HIS A 298 28.60 -18.42 25.26
C HIS A 298 27.98 -18.17 23.88
N LEU A 299 26.69 -17.84 23.85
CA LEU A 299 25.98 -17.45 22.64
C LEU A 299 26.20 -15.95 22.37
N MET A 300 26.42 -15.63 21.10
CA MET A 300 26.57 -14.25 20.62
C MET A 300 26.11 -14.15 19.17
N LEU A 301 25.80 -12.93 18.71
CA LEU A 301 25.51 -12.71 17.29
C LEU A 301 26.75 -12.96 16.43
N GLY A 302 26.54 -13.50 15.24
CA GLY A 302 27.59 -13.66 14.25
C GLY A 302 27.91 -12.37 13.51
N ALA A 303 28.98 -12.41 12.71
CA ALA A 303 29.52 -11.25 12.01
C ALA A 303 28.49 -10.55 11.10
N ALA A 304 27.60 -11.30 10.44
CA ALA A 304 26.60 -10.75 9.53
C ALA A 304 25.68 -9.72 10.22
N ALA A 305 25.26 -9.99 11.46
CA ALA A 305 24.42 -9.07 12.22
C ALA A 305 25.21 -7.81 12.65
N HIS A 306 26.45 -7.98 13.09
CA HIS A 306 27.33 -6.84 13.43
C HIS A 306 27.60 -5.94 12.21
N HIS A 307 27.82 -6.51 11.03
CA HIS A 307 27.99 -5.75 9.80
C HIS A 307 26.73 -4.97 9.43
N ALA A 308 25.55 -5.59 9.52
CA ALA A 308 24.28 -4.94 9.23
C ALA A 308 23.99 -3.79 10.21
N VAL A 309 24.30 -3.98 11.50
CA VAL A 309 24.18 -2.93 12.51
C VAL A 309 25.17 -1.80 12.23
N SER A 310 26.42 -2.10 11.89
CA SER A 310 27.43 -1.09 11.54
C SER A 310 27.00 -0.28 10.30
N GLN A 311 26.36 -0.95 9.33
CA GLN A 311 25.78 -0.29 8.16
C GLN A 311 24.66 0.68 8.55
N ALA A 312 23.71 0.25 9.38
CA ALA A 312 22.66 1.11 9.91
C ALA A 312 23.22 2.28 10.75
N GLN A 313 24.25 2.05 11.57
CA GLN A 313 24.94 3.12 12.31
C GLN A 313 25.52 4.19 11.38
N ASN A 314 26.16 3.77 10.28
CA ASN A 314 26.70 4.70 9.31
C ASN A 314 25.60 5.55 8.65
N TYR A 315 24.44 4.96 8.35
CA TYR A 315 23.30 5.72 7.82
C TYR A 315 22.82 6.76 8.83
N LEU A 316 22.59 6.36 10.08
CA LEU A 316 22.11 7.27 11.12
C LEU A 316 23.11 8.41 11.37
N ARG A 317 24.42 8.12 11.42
CA ARG A 317 25.46 9.14 11.53
C ARG A 317 25.39 10.13 10.35
N THR A 318 25.38 9.61 9.12
CA THR A 318 25.31 10.45 7.91
C THR A 318 24.05 11.32 7.90
N MET A 319 22.92 10.80 8.38
CA MET A 319 21.67 11.54 8.52
C MET A 319 21.71 12.62 9.60
N ASP A 320 22.39 12.35 10.72
CA ASP A 320 22.58 13.32 11.80
C ASP A 320 23.49 14.47 11.32
N GLU A 321 24.59 14.15 10.62
CA GLU A 321 25.54 15.12 10.05
C GLU A 321 24.92 16.00 8.97
N ASN A 322 23.98 15.46 8.18
CA ASN A 322 23.32 16.18 7.08
C ASN A 322 21.90 16.67 7.43
N ARG A 323 21.54 16.67 8.72
CA ARG A 323 20.17 16.94 9.19
C ARG A 323 19.55 18.20 8.61
N GLU A 324 20.26 19.33 8.67
CA GLU A 324 19.73 20.62 8.22
C GLU A 324 19.43 20.62 6.72
N ALA A 325 20.34 20.05 5.93
CA ALA A 325 20.15 19.90 4.49
C ALA A 325 18.99 18.95 4.19
N ILE A 326 18.90 17.80 4.87
CA ILE A 326 17.82 16.83 4.67
C ILE A 326 16.46 17.45 5.03
N LEU A 327 16.37 18.15 6.15
CA LEU A 327 15.14 18.81 6.57
C LEU A 327 14.74 19.92 5.59
N ALA A 328 15.69 20.75 5.14
CA ALA A 328 15.42 21.85 4.22
C ALA A 328 15.00 21.37 2.82
N HIS A 329 15.62 20.32 2.30
CA HIS A 329 15.36 19.82 0.94
C HIS A 329 14.26 18.77 0.87
N HIS A 330 13.98 18.08 1.97
CA HIS A 330 13.13 16.88 1.97
C HIS A 330 12.04 16.88 3.05
N GLY A 331 12.02 17.85 3.97
CA GLY A 331 10.96 17.97 4.98
C GLY A 331 10.93 16.84 6.01
N VAL A 332 12.02 16.06 6.13
CA VAL A 332 12.12 14.91 7.04
C VAL A 332 13.08 15.26 8.17
N ASP A 333 12.65 15.13 9.43
CA ASP A 333 13.55 15.30 10.57
C ASP A 333 14.31 14.00 10.88
N THR A 334 15.63 14.05 10.71
CA THR A 334 16.51 12.92 11.00
C THR A 334 17.06 12.93 12.43
N ARG A 335 16.79 13.96 13.24
CA ARG A 335 17.29 14.07 14.64
C ARG A 335 16.96 12.84 15.49
N ARG A 336 15.78 12.28 15.25
CA ARG A 336 15.25 11.08 15.95
C ARG A 336 15.27 9.86 15.06
N ALA A 337 16.04 9.88 13.97
CA ALA A 337 16.10 8.77 13.06
C ALA A 337 16.50 7.49 13.80
N SER A 338 15.86 6.38 13.50
CA SER A 338 16.17 5.08 14.10
C SER A 338 16.18 4.03 13.01
N ALA A 339 16.67 2.84 13.32
CA ALA A 339 16.69 1.77 12.35
C ALA A 339 16.24 0.43 12.93
N THR A 340 15.72 -0.41 12.05
CA THR A 340 15.47 -1.83 12.32
C THR A 340 16.22 -2.64 11.28
N VAL A 341 17.11 -3.51 11.74
CA VAL A 341 17.78 -4.50 10.92
C VAL A 341 16.94 -5.78 10.94
N VAL A 342 16.38 -6.16 9.80
CA VAL A 342 15.68 -7.43 9.63
C VAL A 342 16.65 -8.43 9.01
N ILE A 343 17.02 -9.44 9.79
CA ILE A 343 18.12 -10.34 9.41
C ILE A 343 17.88 -11.76 9.91
N GLY A 344 18.07 -12.73 9.01
CA GLY A 344 18.06 -14.14 9.37
C GLY A 344 16.68 -14.68 9.76
N HIS A 345 16.59 -16.01 9.83
CA HIS A 345 15.45 -16.73 10.36
C HIS A 345 15.96 -17.93 11.16
N PRO A 346 15.44 -18.21 12.37
CA PRO A 346 15.94 -19.27 13.24
C PRO A 346 16.06 -20.65 12.58
N ARG A 347 15.11 -21.01 11.72
CA ARG A 347 15.15 -22.23 10.88
C ARG A 347 16.43 -22.47 10.07
N TYR A 348 17.19 -21.43 9.73
CA TYR A 348 18.44 -21.58 8.96
C TYR A 348 19.69 -21.58 9.82
N VAL A 349 19.56 -21.25 11.11
CA VAL A 349 20.69 -21.16 12.02
C VAL A 349 21.25 -22.56 12.28
N SER A 350 22.57 -22.70 12.14
CA SER A 350 23.28 -23.96 12.32
C SER A 350 23.67 -24.19 13.79
N GLY A 351 24.08 -25.42 14.14
CA GLY A 351 24.59 -25.73 15.48
C GLY A 351 23.55 -26.15 16.50
N GLY A 352 22.33 -26.52 16.07
CA GLY A 352 21.31 -27.13 16.93
C GLY A 352 20.73 -26.19 18.00
N LEU A 353 20.84 -24.88 17.78
CA LEU A 353 20.30 -23.87 18.69
C LEU A 353 18.76 -23.83 18.59
N ALA A 354 18.10 -23.76 19.74
CA ALA A 354 16.65 -23.57 19.77
C ALA A 354 16.27 -22.14 19.37
N SER A 355 15.08 -21.94 18.78
CA SER A 355 14.58 -20.59 18.44
C SER A 355 14.56 -19.65 19.66
N GLN A 356 14.30 -20.20 20.86
CA GLN A 356 14.35 -19.43 22.10
C GLN A 356 15.75 -18.91 22.43
N GLU A 357 16.79 -19.74 22.29
CA GLU A 357 18.18 -19.32 22.53
C GLU A 357 18.59 -18.19 21.55
N ILE A 358 18.13 -18.28 20.30
CA ILE A 358 18.35 -17.25 19.29
C ILE A 358 17.65 -15.95 19.67
N ALA A 359 16.36 -16.02 20.04
CA ALA A 359 15.58 -14.87 20.47
C ALA A 359 16.17 -14.19 21.72
N GLU A 360 16.61 -14.95 22.72
CA GLU A 360 17.27 -14.44 23.92
C GLU A 360 18.60 -13.77 23.61
N THR A 361 19.37 -14.31 22.65
CA THR A 361 20.63 -13.70 22.19
C THR A 361 20.38 -12.36 21.50
N LEU A 362 19.39 -12.29 20.58
CA LEU A 362 19.02 -11.01 19.94
C LEU A 362 18.47 -10.01 20.95
N ARG A 363 17.64 -10.45 21.91
CA ARG A 363 17.12 -9.59 22.97
C ARG A 363 18.26 -8.99 23.80
N THR A 364 19.22 -9.82 24.21
CA THR A 364 20.41 -9.37 24.94
C THR A 364 21.21 -8.37 24.11
N TYR A 365 21.38 -8.65 22.82
CA TYR A 365 22.04 -7.73 21.91
C TYR A 365 21.32 -6.38 21.79
N ASN A 366 20.00 -6.36 21.70
CA ASN A 366 19.24 -5.12 21.58
C ASN A 366 19.25 -4.26 22.86
N THR A 367 19.63 -4.80 24.03
CA THR A 367 19.64 -4.02 25.29
C THR A 367 20.60 -2.82 25.29
N HIS A 368 21.66 -2.84 24.46
CA HIS A 368 22.65 -1.77 24.39
C HIS A 368 22.57 -0.93 23.11
N ALA A 369 21.68 -1.27 22.17
CA ALA A 369 21.58 -0.62 20.87
C ALA A 369 20.55 0.52 20.91
N ALA A 370 21.02 1.75 21.20
CA ALA A 370 20.14 2.88 21.56
C ALA A 370 19.13 3.32 20.48
N ARG A 371 19.44 3.16 19.18
CA ARG A 371 18.61 3.61 18.05
C ARG A 371 18.40 2.54 16.97
N ILE A 372 18.95 1.33 17.18
CA ILE A 372 18.95 0.26 16.19
C ILE A 372 18.41 -1.00 16.84
N GLU A 373 17.33 -1.54 16.29
CA GLU A 373 16.80 -2.82 16.71
C GLU A 373 17.21 -3.90 15.71
N VAL A 374 17.62 -5.07 16.19
CA VAL A 374 17.85 -6.25 15.33
C VAL A 374 16.73 -7.24 15.56
N ILE A 375 16.02 -7.62 14.52
CA ILE A 375 14.96 -8.64 14.57
C ILE A 375 15.17 -9.69 13.48
N THR A 376 14.60 -10.88 13.69
CA THR A 376 14.55 -11.92 12.66
C THR A 376 13.31 -11.79 11.80
N TYR A 377 13.30 -12.42 10.63
CA TYR A 377 12.09 -12.55 9.82
C TYR A 377 10.98 -13.33 10.54
N GLU A 378 11.31 -14.27 11.42
CA GLU A 378 10.32 -14.96 12.26
C GLU A 378 9.60 -13.95 13.16
N THR A 379 10.37 -13.12 13.88
CA THR A 379 9.83 -12.07 14.76
C THR A 379 8.95 -11.07 14.00
N LEU A 380 9.36 -10.68 12.79
CA LEU A 380 8.59 -9.77 11.93
C LEU A 380 7.27 -10.41 11.50
N LEU A 381 7.31 -11.63 10.97
CA LEU A 381 6.14 -12.37 10.50
C LEU A 381 5.14 -12.63 11.63
N GLU A 382 5.63 -13.03 12.81
CA GLU A 382 4.78 -13.26 13.97
C GLU A 382 4.12 -11.98 14.48
N SER A 383 4.87 -10.87 14.53
CA SER A 383 4.33 -9.58 14.97
C SER A 383 3.25 -9.08 14.01
N ALA A 384 3.49 -9.17 12.70
CA ALA A 384 2.50 -8.86 11.69
C ALA A 384 1.25 -9.77 11.79
N ALA A 385 1.45 -11.08 12.00
CA ALA A 385 0.34 -12.03 12.16
C ALA A 385 -0.51 -11.71 13.40
N ARG A 386 0.11 -11.38 14.53
CA ARG A 386 -0.58 -10.96 15.76
C ARG A 386 -1.40 -9.69 15.55
N MET A 387 -0.85 -8.70 14.84
CA MET A 387 -1.59 -7.47 14.52
C MET A 387 -2.83 -7.74 13.66
N LEU A 388 -2.72 -8.61 12.65
CA LEU A 388 -3.89 -9.00 11.85
C LEU A 388 -4.94 -9.72 12.69
N ALA A 389 -4.52 -10.63 13.58
CA ALA A 389 -5.45 -11.35 14.46
C ALA A 389 -6.21 -10.40 15.40
N LEU A 390 -5.53 -9.39 15.96
CA LEU A 390 -6.16 -8.36 16.78
C LEU A 390 -7.15 -7.52 15.98
N ALA A 391 -6.81 -7.13 14.75
CA ALA A 391 -7.69 -6.35 13.89
C ALA A 391 -8.95 -7.13 13.50
N SER A 392 -8.84 -8.44 13.27
CA SER A 392 -9.98 -9.33 13.02
C SER A 392 -10.87 -9.51 14.26
N ALA A 393 -10.29 -9.66 15.46
CA ALA A 393 -11.06 -9.84 16.69
C ALA A 393 -11.87 -8.59 17.09
N GLN A 394 -11.42 -7.39 16.70
CA GLN A 394 -12.17 -6.15 16.93
C GLN A 394 -13.37 -5.98 15.97
N GLN A 395 -13.47 -6.78 14.91
CA GLN A 395 -14.56 -6.75 13.92
C GLN A 395 -15.72 -7.71 14.24
N ASP A 396 -15.58 -8.58 15.26
CA ASP A 396 -16.66 -9.45 15.77
C ASP A 396 -17.22 -8.91 17.11
N PRO A 397 -18.30 -8.10 17.10
CA PRO A 397 -18.93 -7.61 18.33
C PRO A 397 -19.86 -8.64 19.00
N ALA A 398 -19.97 -9.87 18.46
CA ALA A 398 -20.96 -10.85 18.88
C ALA A 398 -20.63 -11.62 20.18
N ASP A 399 -19.45 -11.43 20.79
CA ASP A 399 -19.01 -12.21 21.96
C ASP A 399 -18.85 -11.41 23.25
N ARG A 400 -19.41 -10.19 23.32
CA ARG A 400 -19.65 -9.52 24.61
C ARG A 400 -20.97 -10.00 25.19
N THR A 401 -21.01 -11.28 25.54
CA THR A 401 -22.13 -11.86 26.29
C THR A 401 -22.09 -11.32 27.71
N GLU A 402 -23.20 -10.69 28.07
CA GLU A 402 -23.61 -10.17 29.37
C GLU A 402 -23.00 -10.91 30.57
N GLU A 403 -22.29 -10.17 31.44
CA GLU A 403 -22.09 -10.60 32.82
C GLU A 403 -23.47 -10.74 33.49
N PRO A 404 -23.77 -11.88 34.15
CA PRO A 404 -24.95 -11.97 34.97
C PRO A 404 -24.68 -11.17 36.24
N THR A 405 -25.39 -10.06 36.41
CA THR A 405 -25.57 -9.43 37.71
C THR A 405 -26.09 -10.45 38.72
N VAL A 406 -25.32 -10.70 39.77
CA VAL A 406 -25.78 -11.30 41.03
C VAL A 406 -25.71 -10.23 42.11
#